data_AF-A0A7C3YDF2-F1
#
_entry.id   AF-A0A7C3YDF2-F1
#
_cell.length_a   1.000
_cell.length_b   1.000
_cell.length_c   1.000
_cell.angle_alpha   90.00
_cell.angle_beta   90.00
_cell.angle_gamma   90.00
#
_symmetry.space_group_name_H-M   'P 1'
#
loop_
_entity.id
_entity.type
_entity.pdbx_description
1 polymer ?
#
loop_
_entity_poly.entity_id
_entity_poly.type
_entity_poly.pdbx_seq_one_letter_code
_entity_poly.pdbx_strand_id
1 'polypeptide(L)' 'RRARLTAAACEAAGVAATVVEARGKSALERLFGLALLGDFVSVYLAALAGVDPTPVDAIARLKASLTADG' A
#
# COMPACT_ATOMS: atom_id res chain seq x y z
N ARG A 1 -18.66 -4.80 2.23
CA ARG A 1 -19.20 -4.90 3.63
C ARG A 1 -18.10 -4.85 4.69
N ARG A 2 -17.17 -5.83 4.76
CA ARG A 2 -16.07 -5.85 5.76
C ARG A 2 -15.26 -4.55 5.80
N ALA A 3 -14.80 -4.06 4.64
CA ALA A 3 -14.02 -2.82 4.56
C ALA A 3 -14.71 -1.60 5.21
N ARG A 4 -16.03 -1.46 5.04
CA ARG A 4 -16.79 -0.35 5.63
C ARG A 4 -16.95 -0.49 7.15
N LEU A 5 -17.10 -1.71 7.67
CA LEU A 5 -17.15 -1.95 9.11
C LEU A 5 -15.80 -1.66 9.76
N THR A 6 -14.69 -2.05 9.11
CA THR A 6 -13.34 -1.71 9.56
C THR A 6 -13.12 -0.20 9.54
N ALA A 7 -13.52 0.50 8.47
CA ALA A 7 -13.41 1.95 8.39
C ALA A 7 -14.19 2.65 9.52
N ALA A 8 -15.43 2.24 9.77
CA ALA A 8 -16.24 2.78 10.87
C ALA A 8 -15.59 2.55 12.26
N ALA A 9 -14.95 1.39 12.47
CA ALA A 9 -14.23 1.11 13.71
C ALA A 9 -12.98 2.00 13.86
N CYS A 10 -12.24 2.24 12.78
CA CYS A 10 -11.11 3.18 12.76
C CYS A 10 -11.59 4.61 13.09
N GLU A 11 -12.65 5.07 12.45
CA GLU A 11 -13.21 6.41 12.66
C GLU A 11 -13.71 6.60 14.10
N ALA A 12 -14.38 5.60 14.68
CA ALA A 12 -14.79 5.61 16.08
C ALA A 12 -13.60 5.69 17.06
N ALA A 13 -12.42 5.23 16.65
CA ALA A 13 -11.17 5.34 17.40
C ALA A 13 -10.40 6.65 17.11
N GLY A 14 -10.97 7.57 16.31
CA GLY A 14 -10.31 8.82 15.93
C GLY A 14 -9.27 8.67 14.82
N VAL A 15 -9.24 7.54 14.12
CA VAL A 15 -8.33 7.28 12.99
C VAL A 15 -9.09 7.50 11.69
N ALA A 16 -8.63 8.46 10.87
CA ALA A 16 -9.22 8.72 9.57
C ALA A 16 -9.11 7.49 8.65
N ALA A 17 -10.21 7.16 7.96
CA ALA A 17 -10.25 6.05 7.03
C ALA A 17 -10.89 6.48 5.70
N THR A 18 -10.36 5.98 4.59
CA THR A 18 -10.91 6.20 3.24
C THR A 18 -11.14 4.84 2.59
N VAL A 19 -12.35 4.59 2.10
CA VAL A 19 -12.69 3.36 1.38
C VAL A 19 -12.65 3.60 -0.12
N VAL A 20 -11.84 2.81 -0.83
CA VAL A 20 -11.76 2.84 -2.30
C VAL A 20 -12.47 1.61 -2.86
N GLU A 21 -13.44 1.82 -3.74
CA GLU A 21 -14.14 0.75 -4.44
C GLU A 21 -13.34 0.31 -5.68
N ALA A 22 -13.09 -0.99 -5.82
CA ALA A 22 -12.37 -1.54 -6.97
C ALA A 22 -13.22 -1.47 -8.25
N ARG A 23 -12.56 -1.17 -9.38
CA ARG A 23 -13.19 -1.16 -10.71
C ARG A 23 -12.70 -2.34 -11.53
N GLY A 24 -13.58 -2.92 -12.36
CA GLY A 24 -13.24 -4.05 -13.23
C GLY A 24 -14.25 -5.19 -13.16
N LYS A 25 -14.37 -5.94 -14.26
CA LYS A 25 -15.32 -7.03 -14.42
C LYS A 25 -14.80 -8.30 -13.73
N SER A 26 -13.53 -8.63 -13.93
CA SER A 26 -12.89 -9.79 -13.31
C SER A 26 -12.26 -9.46 -11.95
N ALA A 27 -12.03 -10.49 -11.14
CA ALA A 27 -11.29 -10.34 -9.87
C ALA A 27 -9.85 -9.88 -10.11
N LEU A 28 -9.23 -10.33 -11.22
CA LEU A 28 -7.87 -9.99 -11.58
C LEU A 28 -7.73 -8.51 -11.95
N GLU A 29 -8.66 -7.98 -12.76
CA GLU A 29 -8.72 -6.54 -13.08
C GLU A 29 -8.83 -5.68 -11.82
N ARG A 30 -9.72 -6.07 -10.89
CA ARG A 30 -9.92 -5.34 -9.63
C ARG A 30 -8.67 -5.37 -8.75
N LEU A 31 -7.99 -6.51 -8.68
CA LEU A 31 -6.76 -6.67 -7.90
C LEU A 31 -5.64 -5.77 -8.44
N PHE A 32 -5.32 -5.89 -9.73
CA PHE A 32 -4.26 -5.09 -10.33
C PHE A 32 -4.61 -3.60 -10.39
N GLY A 33 -5.87 -3.25 -10.61
CA GLY A 33 -6.33 -1.87 -10.59
C GLY A 33 -6.12 -1.20 -9.22
N LEU A 34 -6.41 -1.91 -8.13
CA LEU A 34 -6.13 -1.40 -6.78
C LEU A 34 -4.64 -1.37 -6.44
N ALA A 35 -3.87 -2.40 -6.85
CA ALA A 35 -2.42 -2.42 -6.64
C ALA A 35 -1.74 -1.23 -7.32
N LEU A 36 -2.04 -1.00 -8.60
CA LEU A 36 -1.49 0.11 -9.37
C LEU A 36 -1.88 1.48 -8.78
N LEU A 37 -3.12 1.61 -8.30
CA LEU A 37 -3.54 2.83 -7.59
C LEU A 37 -2.69 3.06 -6.32
N GLY A 38 -2.44 2.00 -5.54
CA GLY A 38 -1.59 2.07 -4.36
C GLY A 38 -0.14 2.47 -4.68
N ASP A 39 0.41 1.96 -5.79
CA ASP A 39 1.75 2.31 -6.25
C ASP A 39 1.84 3.80 -6.60
N PHE A 40 0.88 4.33 -7.36
CA PHE A 40 0.84 5.76 -7.68
C PHE A 40 0.69 6.62 -6.43
N VAL A 41 -0.23 6.28 -5.53
CA VAL A 41 -0.40 7.02 -4.26
C VAL A 41 0.92 7.09 -3.49
N SER A 42 1.64 5.98 -3.40
CA SER A 42 2.92 5.91 -2.68
C SER A 42 4.00 6.78 -3.32
N VAL A 43 4.14 6.75 -4.65
CA VAL A 43 5.11 7.57 -5.39
C VAL A 43 4.79 9.05 -5.28
N TYR A 44 3.51 9.43 -5.42
CA TYR A 44 3.11 10.84 -5.26
C TYR A 44 3.30 11.32 -3.81
N LEU A 45 3.03 10.47 -2.82
CA LEU A 45 3.29 10.82 -1.42
C LEU A 45 4.79 11.07 -1.18
N ALA A 46 5.66 10.22 -1.72
CA ALA A 46 7.11 10.42 -1.62
C ALA A 46 7.56 11.72 -2.30
N ALA A 47 7.03 12.02 -3.49
CA ALA A 47 7.29 13.28 -4.19
C ALA A 47 6.82 14.50 -3.38
N LEU A 48 5.63 14.46 -2.78
CA LEU A 48 5.12 15.52 -1.91
C LEU A 48 5.94 15.68 -0.62
N ALA A 49 6.48 14.58 -0.10
CA ALA A 49 7.34 14.57 1.07
C ALA A 49 8.81 14.95 0.76
N GLY A 50 9.19 15.05 -0.53
CA GLY A 50 10.57 15.29 -0.94
C GLY A 50 11.53 14.14 -0.62
N VAL A 51 11.03 12.91 -0.53
CA VAL A 51 11.82 11.71 -0.21
C VAL A 51 11.96 10.85 -1.46
N ASP A 52 13.14 10.25 -1.68
CA ASP A 52 13.31 9.20 -2.70
C ASP A 52 12.71 7.87 -2.19
N PRO A 53 11.66 7.33 -2.83
CA PRO A 53 11.04 6.08 -2.41
C PRO A 53 11.82 4.83 -2.83
N THR A 54 12.90 4.95 -3.62
CA THR A 54 13.63 3.81 -4.19
C THR A 54 14.47 3.05 -3.16
N PRO A 55 15.24 3.72 -2.26
CA PRO A 55 16.04 3.02 -1.27
C PRO A 55 15.16 2.49 -0.14
N VAL A 56 15.27 1.18 0.14
CA VAL A 56 14.62 0.55 1.30
C VAL A 56 15.67 -0.25 2.06
N ASP A 57 16.39 0.42 2.96
CA ASP A 57 17.53 -0.14 3.69
C ASP A 57 17.21 -1.44 4.43
N ALA A 58 16.02 -1.54 5.03
CA ALA A 58 15.59 -2.76 5.71
C ALA A 58 15.51 -3.96 4.74
N ILE A 59 15.01 -3.76 3.52
CA ILE A 59 14.95 -4.78 2.49
C ILE A 59 16.35 -5.10 1.95
N ALA A 60 17.20 -4.09 1.76
CA ALA A 60 18.58 -4.30 1.31
C ALA A 60 19.37 -5.17 2.30
N ARG A 61 19.26 -4.88 3.60
CA ARG A 61 19.88 -5.67 4.68
C ARG A 61 19.35 -7.11 4.70
N LEU A 62 18.03 -7.28 4.61
CA LEU A 62 17.42 -8.60 4.55
C LEU A 62 17.93 -9.42 3.36
N LYS A 63 17.98 -8.83 2.17
CA LYS A 63 18.52 -9.49 0.97
C LYS A 63 19.97 -9.91 1.14
N ALA A 64 20.81 -9.07 1.75
CA ALA A 64 22.21 -9.39 2.02
C ALA A 64 22.37 -10.56 3.01
N SER A 65 21.56 -10.61 4.07
CA SER A 65 21.54 -11.74 5.01
C SER A 65 21.16 -13.05 4.32
N LEU A 66 20.11 -13.05 3.49
CA LEU A 66 19.66 -14.25 2.77
C LEU A 66 20.70 -14.81 1.80
N THR A 67 21.59 -13.98 1.26
CA THR A 67 22.70 -14.43 0.40
C THR A 67 23.94 -14.88 1.16
N ALA A 68 24.10 -14.46 2.42
CA ALA A 68 25.24 -14.84 3.26
C ALA A 68 25.07 -16.21 3.95
N ASP A 69 23.82 -16.67 4.08
CA ASP A 69 23.45 -17.96 4.67
C ASP A 69 23.37 -19.13 3.65
N GLY A 70 23.84 -18.93 2.40
CA GLY A 70 23.92 -19.93 1.34
C GLY A 70 25.34 -20.20 0.89
#